data_AF-A0A6N2CML2-F1
#
_entry.id   AF-A0A6N2CML2-F1
#
_cell.length_a   1.000
_cell.length_b   1.000
_cell.length_c   1.000
_cell.angle_alpha   90.00
_cell.angle_beta   90.00
_cell.angle_gamma   90.00
#
_symmetry.space_group_name_H-M   'P 1'
#
loop_
_entity.id
_entity.type
_entity.pdbx_description
1 polymer ?
#
loop_
_entity_poly.entity_id
_entity_poly.type
_entity_poly.pdbx_seq_one_letter_code
_entity_poly.pdbx_strand_id
1 'polypeptide(L)'
;MKITRTLCLFGLLAATLAGNASVEISNRAGTVIEVDILQIESTRTQIKLSDGQVIWLDRSQLSDASDAMLQARVEQAQAEKAEQAQEAFNELNTLLGIPLFADRSLWDDDAAAVAERLGWPLESMTESQSSYRVYPRSSDEILQSRPYSAVLFAASGKPDALSLVFANKGDFPFSASPTRDEIRAMEAAIDADGERIARLLSEQLGEPTRQQFGRGRGIRQSVQRWDWESHAILLATQRSEYVTLRILPIDVADDGGRGERLSDAALRNRNQANIETKENGDVLIRNIPMVNQGPKGYCVPATFERYLRYMNIPADMYVLAMAGQTQIGGGTSLEDIISAIEGYASSQNRSLRRLRTDIRMRTISRHIDNGLPLIWTMFSSRDYNEFVNQRTIDRRNNSDWNAWADRTRQETRQISLRKDMMSAHACMIIGYNATTGEIAVSDSWGPSFELRWVPVEHADQVSQGSIYLIDY
;
A
#
# COMPACT_ATOMS: atom_id res chain seq x y z
N MET A 1 6.17 31.94 -15.02
CA MET A 1 4.71 32.16 -15.01
C MET A 1 4.10 31.51 -16.24
N LYS A 2 3.67 30.25 -16.13
CA LYS A 2 2.88 29.58 -17.16
C LYS A 2 1.42 29.72 -16.76
N ILE A 3 0.63 30.34 -17.62
CA ILE A 3 -0.81 30.55 -17.44
C ILE A 3 -1.48 29.21 -17.66
N THR A 4 -1.90 28.56 -16.57
CA THR A 4 -2.74 27.37 -16.60
C THR A 4 -4.12 27.79 -17.06
N ARG A 5 -4.47 27.45 -18.31
CA ARG A 5 -5.85 27.57 -18.81
C ARG A 5 -6.69 26.52 -18.09
N THR A 6 -7.48 26.96 -17.12
CA THR A 6 -8.62 26.21 -16.60
C THR A 6 -9.60 26.02 -17.75
N LEU A 7 -9.57 24.85 -18.38
CA LEU A 7 -10.61 24.43 -19.31
C LEU A 7 -11.81 24.07 -18.44
N CYS A 8 -12.76 25.00 -18.25
CA CYS A 8 -14.09 24.65 -17.78
C CYS A 8 -14.71 23.75 -18.85
N LEU A 9 -14.66 22.44 -18.61
CA LEU A 9 -15.45 21.47 -19.35
C LEU A 9 -16.92 21.79 -19.05
N PHE A 10 -17.57 22.57 -19.91
CA PHE A 10 -19.03 22.55 -19.99
C PHE A 10 -19.40 21.16 -20.52
N GLY A 11 -19.64 20.22 -19.60
CA GLY A 11 -20.17 18.91 -19.94
C GLY A 11 -21.47 19.09 -20.73
N LEU A 12 -21.60 18.40 -21.85
CA LEU A 12 -22.88 18.30 -22.55
C LEU A 12 -23.91 17.74 -21.56
N LEU A 13 -24.86 18.59 -21.12
CA LEU A 13 -26.03 18.15 -20.36
C LEU A 13 -26.95 17.43 -21.34
N ALA A 14 -26.85 16.10 -21.41
CA ALA A 14 -27.78 15.26 -22.15
C ALA A 14 -28.43 14.28 -21.16
N ALA A 15 -29.74 14.42 -20.97
CA ALA A 15 -30.54 13.43 -20.23
C ALA A 15 -31.36 12.61 -21.23
N THR A 16 -31.07 11.31 -21.31
CA THR A 16 -31.92 10.33 -22.00
C THR A 16 -32.97 9.82 -21.01
N LEU A 17 -34.25 10.03 -21.32
CA LEU A 17 -35.35 9.64 -20.44
C LEU A 17 -35.91 8.28 -20.88
N ALA A 18 -36.02 7.35 -19.93
CA ALA A 18 -36.73 6.09 -20.12
C ALA A 18 -38.12 6.21 -19.47
N GLY A 19 -39.15 6.56 -20.23
CA GLY A 19 -40.53 6.66 -19.72
C GLY A 19 -41.56 7.05 -20.77
N ASN A 20 -42.55 6.18 -20.98
CA ASN A 20 -43.60 6.22 -22.02
C ASN A 20 -44.83 7.08 -21.66
N ALA A 21 -44.65 8.25 -21.04
CA ALA A 21 -45.76 9.15 -20.79
C ALA A 21 -45.65 10.38 -21.69
N SER A 22 -46.58 10.48 -22.64
CA SER A 22 -46.74 11.66 -23.50
C SER A 22 -47.01 12.90 -22.65
N VAL A 23 -46.40 14.02 -23.03
CA VAL A 23 -46.53 15.31 -22.34
C VAL A 23 -46.96 16.40 -23.29
N GLU A 24 -47.73 17.35 -22.75
CA GLU A 24 -48.07 18.58 -23.46
C GLU A 24 -46.93 19.60 -23.34
N ILE A 25 -46.43 20.07 -24.48
CA ILE A 25 -45.52 21.21 -24.56
C ILE A 25 -46.13 22.31 -25.41
N SER A 26 -45.82 23.56 -25.09
CA SER A 26 -46.31 24.73 -25.81
C SER A 26 -45.20 25.64 -26.28
N ASN A 27 -45.43 26.33 -27.40
CA ASN A 27 -44.54 27.38 -27.89
C ASN A 27 -44.90 28.75 -27.30
N ARG A 28 -44.07 29.77 -27.57
CA ARG A 28 -44.32 31.16 -27.13
C ARG A 28 -45.60 31.80 -27.69
N ALA A 29 -46.19 31.22 -28.74
CA ALA A 29 -47.46 31.67 -29.33
C ALA A 29 -48.69 30.96 -28.72
N GLY A 30 -48.50 30.04 -27.76
CA GLY A 30 -49.57 29.29 -27.10
C GLY A 30 -50.06 28.05 -27.85
N THR A 31 -49.40 27.65 -28.94
CA THR A 31 -49.70 26.37 -29.62
C THR A 31 -49.23 25.21 -28.75
N VAL A 32 -50.11 24.27 -28.43
CA VAL A 32 -49.84 23.08 -27.60
C VAL A 32 -49.75 21.85 -28.50
N ILE A 33 -48.77 20.99 -28.24
CA ILE A 33 -48.61 19.67 -28.87
C ILE A 33 -48.36 18.62 -27.79
N GLU A 34 -48.86 17.41 -28.02
CA GLU A 34 -48.60 16.23 -27.19
C GLU A 34 -47.45 15.41 -27.80
N VAL A 35 -46.42 15.12 -27.01
CA VAL A 35 -45.16 14.53 -27.49
C VAL A 35 -44.55 13.57 -26.47
N ASP A 36 -43.76 12.60 -26.94
CA ASP A 36 -42.83 11.86 -26.06
C ASP A 36 -41.47 12.58 -26.06
N ILE A 37 -40.90 12.81 -24.87
CA ILE A 37 -39.56 13.39 -24.76
C ILE A 37 -38.53 12.25 -24.78
N LEU A 38 -37.64 12.26 -25.78
CA LEU A 38 -36.60 11.24 -25.94
C LEU A 38 -35.28 11.66 -25.29
N GLN A 39 -34.87 12.91 -25.52
CA GLN A 39 -33.61 13.46 -25.03
C GLN A 39 -33.72 14.96 -24.78
N ILE A 40 -33.18 15.45 -23.67
CA ILE A 40 -33.12 16.88 -23.36
C ILE A 40 -31.66 17.34 -23.37
N GLU A 41 -31.35 18.36 -24.17
CA GLU A 41 -30.09 19.09 -24.16
C GLU A 41 -30.30 20.52 -23.62
N SER A 42 -29.20 21.26 -23.42
CA SER A 42 -29.25 22.64 -22.93
C SER A 42 -30.00 23.59 -23.86
N THR A 43 -29.92 23.40 -25.18
CA THR A 43 -30.51 24.31 -26.17
C THR A 43 -31.63 23.69 -27.01
N ARG A 44 -31.81 22.37 -26.97
CA ARG A 44 -32.80 21.66 -27.79
C ARG A 44 -33.29 20.40 -27.10
N THR A 45 -34.44 19.91 -27.52
CA THR A 45 -35.04 18.66 -27.02
C THR A 45 -35.46 17.79 -28.18
N GLN A 46 -35.15 16.50 -28.13
CA GLN A 46 -35.60 15.52 -29.09
C GLN A 46 -36.94 14.97 -28.63
N ILE A 47 -37.93 15.03 -29.52
CA ILE A 47 -39.29 14.62 -29.25
C ILE A 47 -39.79 13.64 -30.30
N LYS A 48 -40.77 12.82 -29.93
CA LYS A 48 -41.54 12.00 -30.84
C LYS A 48 -42.98 12.49 -30.86
N LEU A 49 -43.48 12.83 -32.06
CA LEU A 49 -44.86 13.23 -32.30
C LEU A 49 -45.78 12.01 -32.30
N SER A 50 -47.10 12.23 -32.19
CA SER A 50 -48.11 11.16 -32.16
C SER A 50 -48.19 10.33 -33.45
N ASP A 51 -47.76 10.88 -34.58
CA ASP A 51 -47.60 10.17 -35.86
C ASP A 51 -46.33 9.31 -35.93
N GLY A 52 -45.53 9.32 -34.86
CA GLY A 52 -44.28 8.58 -34.73
C GLY A 52 -43.04 9.34 -35.25
N GLN A 53 -43.19 10.55 -35.81
CA GLN A 53 -42.07 11.33 -36.31
C GLN A 53 -41.19 11.83 -35.16
N VAL A 54 -39.87 11.67 -35.29
CA VAL A 54 -38.89 12.15 -34.32
C VAL A 54 -38.25 13.44 -34.84
N ILE A 55 -38.32 14.51 -34.06
CA ILE A 55 -37.76 15.83 -34.42
C ILE A 55 -36.99 16.45 -33.24
N TRP A 56 -36.10 17.39 -33.56
CA TRP A 56 -35.46 18.26 -32.57
C TRP A 56 -36.19 19.60 -32.52
N LEU A 57 -36.59 20.02 -31.32
CA LEU A 57 -37.12 21.36 -31.06
C LEU A 57 -36.07 22.22 -30.37
N ASP A 58 -35.94 23.46 -30.82
CA ASP A 58 -35.15 24.47 -30.14
C ASP A 58 -35.90 24.93 -28.88
N ARG A 59 -35.24 24.81 -27.71
CA ARG A 59 -35.85 25.15 -26.41
C ARG A 59 -36.18 26.62 -26.30
N SER A 60 -35.49 27.50 -27.05
CA SER A 60 -35.80 28.93 -27.08
C SER A 60 -37.20 29.24 -27.63
N GLN A 61 -37.78 28.34 -28.42
CA GLN A 61 -39.12 28.49 -29.00
C GLN A 61 -40.26 28.04 -28.07
N LEU A 62 -39.92 27.31 -27.00
CA LEU A 62 -40.88 26.83 -26.01
C LEU A 62 -41.37 27.98 -25.13
N SER A 63 -42.57 27.81 -24.57
CA SER A 63 -43.06 28.67 -23.50
C SER A 63 -42.21 28.50 -22.24
N ASP A 64 -42.21 29.51 -21.38
CA ASP A 64 -41.47 29.46 -20.11
C ASP A 64 -41.92 28.28 -19.23
N ALA A 65 -43.21 27.93 -19.28
CA ALA A 65 -43.77 26.80 -18.54
C ALA A 65 -43.26 25.44 -19.06
N SER A 66 -43.22 25.26 -20.38
CA SER A 66 -42.69 24.02 -20.98
C SER A 66 -41.18 23.90 -20.82
N ASP A 67 -40.44 25.00 -20.94
CA ASP A 67 -38.99 24.99 -20.71
C ASP A 67 -38.64 24.69 -19.25
N ALA A 68 -39.36 25.28 -18.29
CA ALA A 68 -39.21 24.98 -16.85
C ALA A 68 -39.55 23.52 -16.53
N MET A 69 -40.56 22.93 -17.17
CA MET A 69 -40.89 21.51 -17.01
C MET A 69 -39.76 20.61 -17.51
N LEU A 70 -39.19 20.90 -18.70
CA LEU A 70 -38.05 20.16 -19.22
C LEU A 70 -36.82 20.31 -18.32
N GLN A 71 -36.59 21.51 -17.78
CA GLN A 71 -35.52 21.76 -16.82
C GLN A 71 -35.69 20.95 -15.53
N ALA A 72 -36.89 20.92 -14.96
CA ALA A 72 -37.20 20.12 -13.77
C ALA A 72 -37.00 18.61 -14.01
N ARG A 73 -37.31 18.11 -15.22
CA ARG A 73 -37.05 16.70 -15.59
C ARG A 73 -35.56 16.38 -15.66
N VAL A 74 -34.74 17.32 -16.15
CA VAL A 74 -33.28 17.17 -16.16
C VAL A 74 -32.74 17.11 -14.74
N GLU A 75 -33.19 18.02 -13.87
CA GLU A 75 -32.78 18.06 -12.45
C GLU A 75 -33.19 16.79 -11.71
N GLN A 76 -34.42 16.30 -11.94
CA GLN A 76 -34.88 15.03 -11.39
C GLN A 76 -34.02 13.86 -11.87
N ALA A 77 -33.77 13.74 -13.18
CA ALA A 77 -32.94 12.66 -13.72
C ALA A 77 -31.49 12.72 -13.22
N GLN A 78 -30.96 13.92 -12.92
CA GLN A 78 -29.66 14.09 -12.29
C GLN A 78 -29.68 13.66 -10.82
N ALA A 79 -30.71 14.03 -10.07
CA ALA A 79 -30.89 13.62 -8.68
C ALA A 79 -31.02 12.09 -8.56
N GLU A 80 -31.84 11.46 -9.41
CA GLU A 80 -31.99 9.99 -9.46
C GLU A 80 -30.66 9.30 -9.80
N LYS A 81 -29.89 9.83 -10.76
CA LYS A 81 -28.55 9.30 -11.08
C LYS A 81 -27.57 9.46 -9.91
N ALA A 82 -27.62 10.58 -9.20
CA ALA A 82 -26.77 10.82 -8.05
C ALA A 82 -27.13 9.88 -6.88
N GLU A 83 -28.42 9.66 -6.65
CA GLU A 83 -28.94 8.71 -5.66
C GLU A 83 -28.50 7.28 -5.99
N GLN A 84 -28.67 6.83 -7.24
CA GLN A 84 -28.20 5.51 -7.69
C GLN A 84 -26.69 5.35 -7.55
N ALA A 85 -25.91 6.38 -7.89
CA ALA A 85 -24.46 6.35 -7.72
C ALA A 85 -24.08 6.24 -6.23
N GLN A 86 -24.79 6.96 -5.37
CA GLN A 86 -24.61 6.94 -3.92
C GLN A 86 -24.96 5.59 -3.31
N GLU A 87 -26.06 4.98 -3.73
CA GLU A 87 -26.46 3.63 -3.33
C GLU A 87 -25.41 2.59 -3.73
N ALA A 88 -24.89 2.65 -4.96
CA ALA A 88 -23.94 1.67 -5.47
C ALA A 88 -22.64 1.56 -4.64
N PHE A 89 -22.04 2.68 -4.22
CA PHE A 89 -20.83 2.61 -3.39
C PHE A 89 -21.15 2.35 -1.91
N ASN A 90 -22.34 2.75 -1.43
CA ASN A 90 -22.79 2.42 -0.09
C ASN A 90 -23.03 0.92 0.09
N GLU A 91 -23.53 0.23 -0.93
CA GLU A 91 -23.63 -1.23 -0.95
C GLU A 91 -22.26 -1.89 -0.80
N LEU A 92 -21.24 -1.41 -1.52
CA LEU A 92 -19.87 -1.92 -1.36
C LEU A 92 -19.27 -1.62 0.02
N ASN A 93 -19.48 -0.42 0.56
CA ASN A 93 -19.05 -0.12 1.94
C ASN A 93 -19.72 -1.06 2.95
N THR A 94 -21.02 -1.34 2.76
CA THR A 94 -21.78 -2.26 3.60
C THR A 94 -21.26 -3.69 3.48
N LEU A 95 -20.98 -4.16 2.26
CA LEU A 95 -20.38 -5.47 2.00
C LEU A 95 -19.01 -5.61 2.66
N LEU A 96 -18.16 -4.59 2.52
CA LEU A 96 -16.82 -4.57 3.11
C LEU A 96 -16.88 -4.45 4.64
N GLY A 97 -17.92 -3.82 5.19
CA GLY A 97 -18.00 -3.50 6.63
C GLY A 97 -17.12 -2.31 7.03
N ILE A 98 -16.60 -1.56 6.06
CA ILE A 98 -15.77 -0.36 6.26
C ILE A 98 -16.19 0.76 5.29
N PRO A 99 -16.08 2.03 5.68
CA PRO A 99 -16.40 3.17 4.82
C PRO A 99 -15.25 3.45 3.83
N LEU A 100 -14.94 2.51 2.94
CA LEU A 100 -13.82 2.65 2.00
C LEU A 100 -14.07 3.72 0.93
N PHE A 101 -15.30 3.82 0.41
CA PHE A 101 -15.65 4.70 -0.71
C PHE A 101 -16.44 5.93 -0.25
N ALA A 102 -16.13 7.10 -0.80
CA ALA A 102 -16.96 8.30 -0.69
C ALA A 102 -17.73 8.62 -1.98
N ASP A 103 -17.32 8.02 -3.10
CA ASP A 103 -18.04 7.99 -4.37
C ASP A 103 -17.65 6.71 -5.17
N ARG A 104 -17.78 6.73 -6.49
CA ARG A 104 -17.49 5.58 -7.38
C ARG A 104 -16.00 5.40 -7.73
N SER A 105 -15.10 6.27 -7.26
CA SER A 105 -13.67 6.16 -7.47
C SER A 105 -12.89 6.35 -6.17
N LEU A 106 -12.04 5.38 -5.83
CA LEU A 106 -11.10 5.52 -4.72
C LEU A 106 -9.81 6.25 -5.15
N TRP A 107 -9.48 6.22 -6.44
CA TRP A 107 -8.13 6.53 -6.93
C TRP A 107 -7.86 8.02 -7.08
N ASP A 108 -8.90 8.84 -7.13
CA ASP A 108 -8.81 10.31 -7.15
C ASP A 108 -9.00 10.96 -5.76
N ASP A 109 -9.32 10.18 -4.72
CA ASP A 109 -9.37 10.64 -3.33
C ASP A 109 -8.00 11.09 -2.80
N ASP A 110 -7.98 11.95 -1.78
CA ASP A 110 -6.78 12.16 -0.97
C ASP A 110 -6.55 10.96 -0.03
N ALA A 111 -5.37 10.35 -0.07
CA ALA A 111 -5.11 9.13 0.70
C ALA A 111 -5.19 9.32 2.22
N ALA A 112 -4.85 10.51 2.73
CA ALA A 112 -4.98 10.79 4.16
C ALA A 112 -6.45 10.90 4.56
N ALA A 113 -7.29 11.49 3.70
CA ALA A 113 -8.74 11.54 3.92
C ALA A 113 -9.38 10.13 3.90
N VAL A 114 -8.95 9.24 3.00
CA VAL A 114 -9.38 7.83 3.02
C VAL A 114 -8.95 7.15 4.33
N ALA A 115 -7.69 7.33 4.74
CA ALA A 115 -7.18 6.73 5.96
C ALA A 115 -7.90 7.24 7.22
N GLU A 116 -8.21 8.53 7.27
CA GLU A 116 -9.01 9.14 8.34
C GLU A 116 -10.42 8.52 8.39
N ARG A 117 -11.09 8.41 7.23
CA ARG A 117 -12.39 7.77 7.10
C ARG A 117 -12.39 6.32 7.60
N LEU A 118 -11.29 5.59 7.35
CA LEU A 118 -11.09 4.22 7.83
C LEU A 118 -10.62 4.12 9.28
N GLY A 119 -10.15 5.22 9.88
CA GLY A 119 -9.48 5.22 11.20
C GLY A 119 -8.12 4.53 11.19
N TRP A 120 -7.42 4.50 10.05
CA TRP A 120 -6.13 3.81 9.91
C TRP A 120 -4.97 4.78 10.10
N PRO A 121 -4.06 4.53 11.06
CA PRO A 121 -3.00 5.47 11.38
C PRO A 121 -1.92 5.49 10.30
N LEU A 122 -1.28 6.66 10.15
CA LEU A 122 -0.11 6.83 9.29
C LEU A 122 1.03 5.89 9.76
N GLU A 123 1.50 5.05 8.87
CA GLU A 123 2.66 4.18 9.08
C GLU A 123 3.94 4.84 8.55
N SER A 124 3.87 5.39 7.35
CA SER A 124 5.03 5.94 6.63
C SER A 124 4.61 7.07 5.73
N MET A 125 5.47 8.08 5.61
CA MET A 125 5.35 9.14 4.61
C MET A 125 6.76 9.50 4.09
N THR A 126 6.95 9.39 2.79
CA THR A 126 8.13 9.86 2.06
C THR A 126 7.70 10.91 1.04
N GLU A 127 8.64 11.48 0.29
CA GLU A 127 8.32 12.43 -0.77
C GLU A 127 7.40 11.86 -1.87
N SER A 128 7.41 10.55 -2.09
CA SER A 128 6.66 9.91 -3.19
C SER A 128 5.63 8.86 -2.75
N GLN A 129 5.72 8.36 -1.53
CA GLN A 129 4.91 7.24 -1.06
C GLN A 129 4.40 7.50 0.36
N SER A 130 3.22 6.98 0.67
CA SER A 130 2.72 6.87 2.03
C SER A 130 2.06 5.52 2.25
N SER A 131 2.00 5.08 3.51
CA SER A 131 1.17 3.94 3.90
C SER A 131 0.46 4.21 5.22
N TYR A 132 -0.72 3.63 5.36
CA TYR A 132 -1.56 3.70 6.55
C TYR A 132 -1.90 2.28 6.94
N ARG A 133 -1.48 1.84 8.12
CA ARG A 133 -1.58 0.44 8.54
C ARG A 133 -2.26 0.31 9.88
N VAL A 134 -3.17 -0.65 9.97
CA VAL A 134 -3.74 -1.10 11.22
C VAL A 134 -3.54 -2.61 11.39
N TYR A 135 -3.43 -3.04 12.65
CA TYR A 135 -3.52 -4.43 13.07
C TYR A 135 -4.86 -4.60 13.79
N PRO A 136 -5.92 -5.06 13.09
CA PRO A 136 -7.27 -5.07 13.65
C PRO A 136 -7.39 -5.96 14.90
N ARG A 137 -8.28 -5.54 15.81
CA ARG A 137 -8.64 -6.28 17.02
C ARG A 137 -9.43 -7.53 16.65
N SER A 138 -9.66 -8.41 17.63
CA SER A 138 -10.45 -9.63 17.41
C SER A 138 -11.92 -9.39 17.08
N SER A 139 -12.45 -8.21 17.39
CA SER A 139 -13.82 -7.79 17.09
C SER A 139 -13.98 -7.10 15.74
N ASP A 140 -12.87 -6.72 15.10
CA ASP A 140 -12.91 -5.94 13.87
C ASP A 140 -13.07 -6.90 12.70
N GLU A 141 -14.06 -6.65 11.85
CA GLU A 141 -14.39 -7.49 10.71
C GLU A 141 -14.35 -6.67 9.43
N ILE A 142 -13.81 -7.26 8.37
CA ILE A 142 -13.93 -6.79 6.99
C ILE A 142 -14.42 -7.98 6.18
N LEU A 143 -15.48 -7.83 5.40
CA LEU A 143 -16.13 -8.94 4.67
C LEU A 143 -16.52 -10.10 5.61
N GLN A 144 -17.01 -9.78 6.81
CA GLN A 144 -17.43 -10.74 7.85
C GLN A 144 -16.32 -11.72 8.28
N SER A 145 -15.06 -11.35 8.07
CA SER A 145 -13.88 -12.09 8.50
C SER A 145 -12.91 -11.15 9.21
N ARG A 146 -12.17 -11.67 10.18
CA ARG A 146 -11.21 -10.86 10.94
C ARG A 146 -9.91 -10.69 10.13
N PRO A 147 -9.50 -9.45 9.78
CA PRO A 147 -8.18 -9.22 9.22
C PRO A 147 -7.12 -9.21 10.32
N TYR A 148 -5.96 -9.77 10.03
CA TYR A 148 -4.76 -9.71 10.85
C TYR A 148 -3.85 -8.53 10.51
N SER A 149 -3.99 -7.95 9.32
CA SER A 149 -3.44 -6.64 8.94
C SER A 149 -4.26 -6.03 7.81
N ALA A 150 -4.40 -4.72 7.85
CA ALA A 150 -4.99 -3.93 6.79
C ALA A 150 -4.08 -2.73 6.48
N VAL A 151 -3.83 -2.48 5.19
CA VAL A 151 -2.93 -1.43 4.73
C VAL A 151 -3.55 -0.70 3.55
N LEU A 152 -3.52 0.63 3.60
CA LEU A 152 -3.70 1.49 2.45
C LEU A 152 -2.32 1.98 2.00
N PHE A 153 -1.89 1.55 0.81
CA PHE A 153 -0.74 2.11 0.12
C PHE A 153 -1.17 3.30 -0.72
N ALA A 154 -0.31 4.31 -0.78
CA ALA A 154 -0.55 5.51 -1.56
C ALA A 154 0.73 6.01 -2.22
N ALA A 155 0.58 6.58 -3.40
CA ALA A 155 1.64 7.19 -4.19
C ALA A 155 1.23 8.61 -4.59
N SER A 156 2.14 9.57 -4.44
CA SER A 156 1.86 11.00 -4.73
C SER A 156 0.59 11.53 -4.06
N GLY A 157 0.29 11.09 -2.84
CA GLY A 157 -0.88 11.50 -2.06
C GLY A 157 -2.21 10.85 -2.45
N LYS A 158 -2.22 9.94 -3.43
CA LYS A 158 -3.42 9.23 -3.90
C LYS A 158 -3.39 7.74 -3.52
N PRO A 159 -4.53 7.11 -3.22
CA PRO A 159 -4.61 5.67 -3.03
C PRO A 159 -4.02 4.91 -4.22
N ASP A 160 -3.19 3.91 -3.92
CA ASP A 160 -2.52 3.06 -4.91
C ASP A 160 -3.00 1.61 -4.80
N ALA A 161 -3.13 1.10 -3.57
CA ALA A 161 -3.69 -0.22 -3.31
C ALA A 161 -4.19 -0.36 -1.87
N LEU A 162 -5.21 -1.19 -1.68
CA LEU A 162 -5.58 -1.76 -0.39
C LEU A 162 -5.04 -3.19 -0.30
N SER A 163 -4.45 -3.56 0.84
CA SER A 163 -4.03 -4.94 1.12
C SER A 163 -4.59 -5.38 2.46
N LEU A 164 -5.32 -6.50 2.45
CA LEU A 164 -5.92 -7.13 3.63
C LEU A 164 -5.40 -8.55 3.75
N VAL A 165 -4.99 -8.91 4.96
CA VAL A 165 -4.54 -10.26 5.30
C VAL A 165 -5.47 -10.84 6.34
N PHE A 166 -6.09 -11.98 6.03
CA PHE A 166 -7.02 -12.69 6.90
C PHE A 166 -6.32 -13.90 7.55
N ALA A 167 -7.06 -14.97 7.82
CA ALA A 167 -6.50 -16.21 8.34
C ALA A 167 -5.26 -16.64 7.55
N ASN A 168 -4.18 -16.88 8.27
CA ASN A 168 -2.91 -17.32 7.72
C ASN A 168 -2.13 -18.12 8.76
N LYS A 169 -1.24 -18.98 8.27
CA LYS A 169 -0.43 -19.88 9.08
C LYS A 169 0.49 -19.15 10.06
N GLY A 170 1.03 -18.00 9.67
CA GLY A 170 1.97 -17.24 10.47
C GLY A 170 1.34 -16.53 11.67
N ASP A 171 0.04 -16.28 11.64
CA ASP A 171 -0.70 -15.58 12.70
C ASP A 171 -1.67 -16.48 13.47
N PHE A 172 -1.70 -17.77 13.15
CA PHE A 172 -2.52 -18.72 13.89
C PHE A 172 -1.87 -19.04 15.25
N PRO A 173 -2.64 -19.03 16.37
CA PRO A 173 -2.09 -19.27 17.69
C PRO A 173 -1.74 -20.76 17.88
N PHE A 174 -0.46 -21.10 17.71
CA PHE A 174 0.04 -22.44 17.95
C PHE A 174 0.70 -22.56 19.34
N SER A 175 0.52 -23.70 19.99
CA SER A 175 1.43 -24.17 21.03
C SER A 175 2.86 -24.39 20.49
N ALA A 176 3.85 -24.43 21.38
CA ALA A 176 5.26 -24.62 20.99
C ALA A 176 5.52 -25.89 20.17
N SER A 177 4.68 -26.91 20.36
CA SER A 177 4.64 -28.12 19.56
C SER A 177 3.22 -28.28 19.00
N PRO A 178 2.93 -27.75 17.80
CA PRO A 178 1.58 -27.75 17.24
C PRO A 178 0.92 -29.12 17.26
N THR A 179 -0.26 -29.19 17.84
CA THR A 179 -1.10 -30.39 17.86
C THR A 179 -1.83 -30.54 16.52
N ARG A 180 -2.26 -31.76 16.19
CA ARG A 180 -3.06 -32.01 14.99
C ARG A 180 -4.38 -31.23 14.98
N ASP A 181 -4.93 -30.92 16.16
CA ASP A 181 -6.18 -30.18 16.28
C ASP A 181 -5.97 -28.69 16.02
N GLU A 182 -4.87 -28.09 16.51
CA GLU A 182 -4.50 -26.72 16.16
C GLU A 182 -4.24 -26.57 14.65
N ILE A 183 -3.56 -27.54 14.03
CA ILE A 183 -3.33 -27.53 12.58
C ILE A 183 -4.66 -27.60 11.83
N ARG A 184 -5.56 -28.51 12.21
CA ARG A 184 -6.89 -28.61 11.58
C ARG A 184 -7.74 -27.37 11.79
N ALA A 185 -7.64 -26.73 12.96
CA ALA A 185 -8.35 -25.49 13.25
C ALA A 185 -7.85 -24.33 12.37
N MET A 186 -6.53 -24.25 12.14
CA MET A 186 -5.94 -23.30 11.20
C MET A 186 -6.44 -23.52 9.77
N GLU A 187 -6.37 -24.77 9.29
CA GLU A 187 -6.83 -25.11 7.94
C GLU A 187 -8.31 -24.76 7.76
N ALA A 188 -9.14 -25.12 8.75
CA ALA A 188 -10.57 -24.78 8.73
C ALA A 188 -10.82 -23.27 8.75
N ALA A 189 -10.02 -22.48 9.50
CA ALA A 189 -10.15 -21.03 9.52
C ALA A 189 -9.78 -20.39 8.17
N ILE A 190 -8.68 -20.86 7.55
CA ILE A 190 -8.23 -20.40 6.23
C ILE A 190 -9.28 -20.72 5.16
N ASP A 191 -9.78 -21.96 5.14
CA ASP A 191 -10.79 -22.37 4.17
C ASP A 191 -12.10 -21.59 4.40
N ALA A 192 -12.55 -21.43 5.65
CA ALA A 192 -13.77 -20.71 5.98
C ALA A 192 -13.72 -19.22 5.61
N ASP A 193 -12.60 -18.53 5.86
CA ASP A 193 -12.42 -17.13 5.44
C ASP A 193 -12.42 -17.01 3.91
N GLY A 194 -11.67 -17.88 3.23
CA GLY A 194 -11.59 -17.87 1.76
C GLY A 194 -12.95 -18.10 1.10
N GLU A 195 -13.71 -19.09 1.57
CA GLU A 195 -15.05 -19.41 1.06
C GLU A 195 -16.06 -18.32 1.38
N ARG A 196 -16.03 -17.77 2.60
CA ARG A 196 -16.94 -16.68 3.01
C ARG A 196 -16.72 -15.44 2.16
N ILE A 197 -15.47 -15.00 2.01
CA ILE A 197 -15.13 -13.79 1.25
C ILE A 197 -15.48 -13.98 -0.22
N ALA A 198 -15.12 -15.11 -0.82
CA ALA A 198 -15.45 -15.40 -2.22
C ALA A 198 -16.97 -15.39 -2.45
N ARG A 199 -17.74 -16.02 -1.56
CA ARG A 199 -19.20 -16.05 -1.63
C ARG A 199 -19.80 -14.65 -1.53
N LEU A 200 -19.41 -13.86 -0.54
CA LEU A 200 -19.92 -12.50 -0.34
C LEU A 200 -19.64 -11.60 -1.55
N LEU A 201 -18.43 -11.68 -2.11
CA LEU A 201 -18.08 -10.94 -3.32
C LEU A 201 -18.90 -11.42 -4.52
N SER A 202 -19.07 -12.73 -4.70
CA SER A 202 -19.86 -13.26 -5.82
C SER A 202 -21.35 -12.96 -5.72
N GLU A 203 -21.91 -12.94 -4.51
CA GLU A 203 -23.32 -12.56 -4.26
C GLU A 203 -23.58 -11.10 -4.71
N GLN A 204 -22.61 -10.20 -4.54
CA GLN A 204 -22.74 -8.79 -4.90
C GLN A 204 -22.28 -8.46 -6.34
N LEU A 205 -21.18 -9.07 -6.81
CA LEU A 205 -20.48 -8.66 -8.04
C LEU A 205 -20.54 -9.72 -9.17
N GLY A 206 -21.16 -10.88 -8.92
CA GLY A 206 -21.20 -12.00 -9.84
C GLY A 206 -19.95 -12.89 -9.79
N GLU A 207 -19.85 -13.85 -10.72
CA GLU A 207 -18.79 -14.85 -10.69
C GLU A 207 -17.39 -14.26 -10.97
N PRO A 208 -16.34 -14.70 -10.24
CA PRO A 208 -14.99 -14.21 -10.46
C PRO A 208 -14.38 -14.75 -11.74
N THR A 209 -13.43 -13.99 -12.27
CA THR A 209 -12.44 -14.51 -13.21
C THR A 209 -11.21 -15.04 -12.45
N ARG A 210 -10.44 -15.93 -13.07
CA ARG A 210 -9.16 -16.41 -12.52
C ARG A 210 -8.00 -15.78 -13.25
N GLN A 211 -7.02 -15.28 -12.50
CA GLN A 211 -5.78 -14.75 -13.07
C GLN A 211 -4.56 -15.10 -12.22
N GLN A 212 -3.37 -14.89 -12.79
CA GLN A 212 -2.10 -14.95 -12.05
C GLN A 212 -1.68 -13.53 -11.70
N PHE A 213 -1.32 -13.29 -10.45
CA PHE A 213 -0.89 -11.98 -9.96
C PHE A 213 0.48 -12.05 -9.29
N GLY A 214 1.32 -11.03 -9.49
CA GLY A 214 2.69 -10.99 -8.98
C GLY A 214 3.73 -11.67 -9.89
N ARG A 215 5.00 -11.56 -9.51
CA ARG A 215 6.17 -12.05 -10.26
C ARG A 215 7.15 -12.77 -9.33
N GLY A 216 8.03 -13.59 -9.89
CA GLY A 216 8.99 -14.38 -9.14
C GLY A 216 8.42 -15.71 -8.63
N ARG A 217 9.29 -16.72 -8.52
CA ARG A 217 8.94 -18.01 -7.94
C ARG A 217 8.64 -17.81 -6.45
N GLY A 218 7.52 -18.35 -5.96
CA GLY A 218 7.10 -18.22 -4.56
C GLY A 218 6.27 -16.98 -4.22
N ILE A 219 6.28 -15.94 -5.07
CA ILE A 219 5.48 -14.72 -4.89
C ILE A 219 4.29 -14.65 -5.84
N ARG A 220 4.38 -15.25 -7.04
CA ARG A 220 3.25 -15.29 -7.97
C ARG A 220 2.10 -16.13 -7.38
N GLN A 221 0.90 -15.55 -7.32
CA GLN A 221 -0.30 -16.15 -6.75
C GLN A 221 -1.35 -16.41 -7.83
N SER A 222 -2.10 -17.50 -7.70
CA SER A 222 -3.37 -17.65 -8.41
C SER A 222 -4.44 -16.90 -7.62
N VAL A 223 -5.21 -16.04 -8.29
CA VAL A 223 -6.22 -15.20 -7.63
C VAL A 223 -7.57 -15.31 -8.33
N GLN A 224 -8.63 -15.14 -7.55
CA GLN A 224 -9.98 -14.86 -8.03
C GLN A 224 -10.15 -13.34 -8.11
N ARG A 225 -10.77 -12.84 -9.19
CA ARG A 225 -10.90 -11.42 -9.48
C ARG A 225 -12.36 -11.05 -9.76
N TRP A 226 -12.82 -10.01 -9.07
CA TRP A 226 -14.04 -9.28 -9.36
C TRP A 226 -13.68 -7.84 -9.73
N ASP A 227 -14.41 -7.26 -10.67
CA ASP A 227 -14.23 -5.85 -11.05
C ASP A 227 -15.48 -5.05 -10.67
N TRP A 228 -15.26 -3.87 -10.12
CA TRP A 228 -16.30 -2.89 -9.84
C TRP A 228 -15.81 -1.49 -10.21
N GLU A 229 -16.48 -0.86 -11.17
CA GLU A 229 -16.04 0.42 -11.75
C GLU A 229 -14.59 0.35 -12.26
N SER A 230 -13.67 1.09 -11.62
CA SER A 230 -12.23 1.13 -11.91
C SER A 230 -11.39 0.30 -10.94
N HIS A 231 -12.02 -0.57 -10.13
CA HIS A 231 -11.39 -1.34 -9.07
C HIS A 231 -11.39 -2.82 -9.42
N ALA A 232 -10.23 -3.45 -9.30
CA ALA A 232 -10.09 -4.90 -9.29
C ALA A 232 -9.93 -5.38 -7.84
N ILE A 233 -10.79 -6.29 -7.41
CA ILE A 233 -10.77 -6.95 -6.11
C ILE A 233 -10.19 -8.35 -6.31
N LEU A 234 -9.00 -8.59 -5.77
CA LEU A 234 -8.25 -9.84 -5.96
C LEU A 234 -8.19 -10.64 -4.66
N LEU A 235 -8.82 -11.81 -4.64
CA LEU A 235 -8.72 -12.77 -3.55
C LEU A 235 -7.69 -13.85 -3.88
N ALA A 236 -6.65 -13.96 -3.07
CA ALA A 236 -5.71 -15.05 -3.12
C ALA A 236 -5.96 -16.00 -1.95
N THR A 237 -6.21 -17.27 -2.25
CA THR A 237 -6.32 -18.34 -1.25
C THR A 237 -5.27 -19.40 -1.56
N GLN A 238 -4.47 -19.73 -0.57
CA GLN A 238 -3.53 -20.84 -0.62
C GLN A 238 -3.86 -21.76 0.55
N ARG A 239 -4.28 -22.99 0.22
CA ARG A 239 -4.73 -23.99 1.20
C ARG A 239 -3.67 -24.19 2.28
N SER A 240 -4.11 -24.20 3.54
CA SER A 240 -3.27 -24.36 4.73
C SER A 240 -2.18 -23.28 4.91
N GLU A 241 -2.20 -22.22 4.11
CA GLU A 241 -1.19 -21.17 4.12
C GLU A 241 -1.80 -19.81 4.46
N TYR A 242 -2.73 -19.30 3.66
CA TYR A 242 -3.28 -17.95 3.85
C TYR A 242 -4.52 -17.62 3.02
N VAL A 243 -5.18 -16.54 3.45
CA VAL A 243 -6.18 -15.77 2.69
C VAL A 243 -5.76 -14.29 2.67
N THR A 244 -5.65 -13.70 1.48
CA THR A 244 -5.37 -12.26 1.31
C THR A 244 -6.30 -11.66 0.27
N LEU A 245 -6.76 -10.43 0.50
CA LEU A 245 -7.55 -9.65 -0.44
C LEU A 245 -6.82 -8.36 -0.79
N ARG A 246 -6.79 -8.00 -2.07
CA ARG A 246 -6.27 -6.71 -2.53
C ARG A 246 -7.33 -5.97 -3.33
N ILE A 247 -7.35 -4.66 -3.20
CA ILE A 247 -8.14 -3.76 -4.05
C ILE A 247 -7.16 -2.82 -4.73
N LEU A 248 -7.17 -2.79 -6.06
CA LEU A 248 -6.22 -2.02 -6.87
C LEU A 248 -6.90 -1.52 -8.15
N PRO A 249 -6.32 -0.51 -8.83
CA PRO A 249 -6.78 -0.12 -10.15
C PRO A 249 -6.82 -1.30 -11.14
N ILE A 250 -7.83 -1.33 -12.02
CA ILE A 250 -8.00 -2.40 -13.03
C ILE A 250 -6.77 -2.55 -13.93
N ASP A 251 -6.17 -1.45 -14.37
CA ASP A 251 -4.99 -1.45 -15.23
C ASP A 251 -3.75 -2.06 -14.55
N VAL A 252 -3.58 -1.80 -13.24
CA VAL A 252 -2.55 -2.43 -12.42
C VAL A 252 -2.80 -3.94 -12.29
N ALA A 253 -4.06 -4.35 -12.14
CA ALA A 253 -4.44 -5.76 -12.07
C ALA A 253 -4.21 -6.49 -13.40
N ASP A 254 -4.54 -5.83 -14.52
CA ASP A 254 -4.35 -6.34 -15.88
C ASP A 254 -2.86 -6.56 -16.21
N ASP A 255 -1.97 -5.69 -15.71
CA ASP A 255 -0.52 -5.88 -15.86
C ASP A 255 0.06 -6.92 -14.86
N GLY A 256 -0.78 -7.46 -13.99
CA GLY A 256 -0.41 -8.44 -12.96
C GLY A 256 0.46 -7.84 -11.86
N GLY A 257 0.29 -6.54 -11.58
CA GLY A 257 0.96 -5.81 -10.51
C GLY A 257 2.45 -5.53 -10.76
N ARG A 258 2.92 -5.40 -12.01
CA ARG A 258 4.35 -5.11 -12.26
C ARG A 258 4.75 -3.71 -11.78
N GLY A 259 3.82 -2.76 -11.82
CA GLY A 259 4.08 -1.35 -11.53
C GLY A 259 4.98 -0.67 -12.57
N GLU A 260 5.16 0.64 -12.43
CA GLU A 260 6.07 1.39 -13.28
C GLU A 260 7.53 0.99 -13.02
N ARG A 261 8.26 0.69 -14.09
CA ARG A 261 9.67 0.30 -14.02
C ARG A 261 10.58 1.49 -14.27
N LEU A 262 11.41 1.81 -13.28
CA LEU A 262 12.50 2.75 -13.47
C LEU A 262 13.71 2.07 -14.12
N SER A 263 14.33 2.75 -15.07
CA SER A 263 15.65 2.36 -15.57
C SER A 263 16.69 2.44 -14.46
N ASP A 264 17.77 1.68 -14.57
CA ASP A 264 18.83 1.69 -13.58
C ASP A 264 19.45 3.08 -13.41
N ALA A 265 19.55 3.86 -14.49
CA ALA A 265 20.04 5.23 -14.44
C ALA A 265 19.06 6.16 -13.70
N ALA A 266 17.76 6.05 -13.96
CA ALA A 266 16.75 6.84 -13.25
C ALA A 266 16.71 6.49 -11.75
N LEU A 267 16.79 5.19 -11.42
CA LEU A 267 16.80 4.72 -10.04
C LEU A 267 18.08 5.14 -9.30
N ARG A 268 19.25 5.06 -9.96
CA ARG A 268 20.52 5.58 -9.42
C ARG A 268 20.43 7.06 -9.08
N ASN A 269 19.96 7.87 -10.03
CA ASN A 269 19.83 9.31 -9.82
C ASN A 269 18.88 9.63 -8.66
N ARG A 270 17.74 8.92 -8.58
CA ARG A 270 16.79 9.08 -7.46
C ARG A 270 17.41 8.71 -6.12
N ASN A 271 18.07 7.57 -6.05
CA ASN A 271 18.67 7.08 -4.81
C ASN A 271 19.84 7.98 -4.35
N GLN A 272 20.62 8.54 -5.28
CA GLN A 272 21.64 9.53 -4.95
C GLN A 272 21.05 10.85 -4.44
N ALA A 273 19.90 11.29 -4.99
CA ALA A 273 19.20 12.48 -4.51
C ALA A 273 18.63 12.33 -3.09
N ASN A 274 18.46 11.09 -2.61
CA ASN A 274 18.04 10.78 -1.25
C ASN A 274 19.18 10.90 -0.22
N ILE A 275 20.43 11.06 -0.65
CA ILE A 275 21.56 11.22 0.26
C ILE A 275 21.53 12.63 0.86
N GLU A 276 21.63 12.71 2.17
CA GLU A 276 21.76 13.94 2.95
C GLU A 276 23.11 13.93 3.67
N THR A 277 23.86 15.03 3.57
CA THR A 277 25.05 15.26 4.41
C THR A 277 24.78 16.44 5.34
N LYS A 278 24.88 16.21 6.64
CA LYS A 278 24.66 17.23 7.68
C LYS A 278 25.98 17.88 8.10
N GLU A 279 25.89 19.05 8.72
CA GLU A 279 27.05 19.83 9.17
C GLU A 279 27.96 19.08 10.16
N ASN A 280 27.39 18.17 10.95
CA ASN A 280 28.13 17.32 11.88
C ASN A 280 28.85 16.12 11.23
N GLY A 281 28.75 15.97 9.90
CA GLY A 281 29.33 14.86 9.14
C GLY A 281 28.45 13.61 9.06
N ASP A 282 27.19 13.67 9.50
CA ASP A 282 26.24 12.57 9.26
C ASP A 282 25.93 12.48 7.77
N VAL A 283 26.06 11.29 7.20
CA VAL A 283 25.61 10.96 5.84
C VAL A 283 24.45 9.96 5.97
N LEU A 284 23.27 10.33 5.50
CA LEU A 284 22.02 9.57 5.68
C LEU A 284 21.31 9.37 4.34
N ILE A 285 20.65 8.23 4.17
CA ILE A 285 19.69 7.99 3.10
C ILE A 285 18.29 8.33 3.63
N ARG A 286 17.65 9.33 3.02
CA ARG A 286 16.25 9.73 3.28
C ARG A 286 15.27 8.91 2.42
N ASN A 287 13.97 9.12 2.63
CA ASN A 287 12.90 8.57 1.79
C ASN A 287 12.85 7.04 1.70
N ILE A 288 13.39 6.33 2.69
CA ILE A 288 13.16 4.88 2.85
C ILE A 288 11.81 4.73 3.55
N PRO A 289 10.80 4.10 2.93
CA PRO A 289 9.50 3.93 3.57
C PRO A 289 9.64 3.10 4.85
N MET A 290 8.87 3.48 5.88
CA MET A 290 8.71 2.67 7.08
C MET A 290 7.72 1.54 6.81
N VAL A 291 8.02 0.36 7.33
CA VAL A 291 7.10 -0.77 7.40
C VAL A 291 7.19 -1.28 8.81
N ASN A 292 6.12 -1.07 9.57
CA ASN A 292 6.03 -1.56 10.94
C ASN A 292 5.64 -3.03 10.87
N GLN A 293 6.47 -3.93 11.43
CA GLN A 293 6.17 -5.35 11.47
C GLN A 293 5.03 -5.70 12.44
N GLY A 294 4.66 -4.75 13.32
CA GLY A 294 3.66 -4.96 14.36
C GLY A 294 4.13 -5.98 15.41
N PRO A 295 3.21 -6.75 16.01
CA PRO A 295 3.54 -7.70 17.08
C PRO A 295 4.23 -9.00 16.57
N LYS A 296 4.72 -9.03 15.33
CA LYS A 296 5.09 -10.26 14.62
C LYS A 296 6.60 -10.46 14.56
N GLY A 297 7.05 -11.70 14.39
CA GLY A 297 8.46 -12.03 14.10
C GLY A 297 8.89 -11.71 12.65
N TYR A 298 8.35 -10.66 12.04
CA TYR A 298 8.45 -10.38 10.60
C TYR A 298 9.56 -9.36 10.25
N CYS A 299 10.61 -9.28 11.08
CA CYS A 299 11.70 -8.32 10.88
C CYS A 299 12.37 -8.43 9.50
N VAL A 300 12.56 -9.65 9.00
CA VAL A 300 13.14 -9.92 7.67
C VAL A 300 12.21 -9.42 6.55
N PRO A 301 10.97 -9.92 6.39
CA PRO A 301 10.11 -9.46 5.32
C PRO A 301 9.74 -7.97 5.41
N ALA A 302 9.58 -7.41 6.62
CA ALA A 302 9.35 -5.97 6.80
C ALA A 302 10.54 -5.16 6.25
N THR A 303 11.75 -5.50 6.68
CA THR A 303 12.98 -4.82 6.26
C THR A 303 13.21 -4.92 4.74
N PHE A 304 12.87 -6.06 4.14
CA PHE A 304 12.94 -6.22 2.70
C PHE A 304 11.84 -5.47 1.94
N GLU A 305 10.61 -5.39 2.46
CA GLU A 305 9.56 -4.54 1.86
C GLU A 305 10.05 -3.09 1.76
N ARG A 306 10.66 -2.57 2.84
CA ARG A 306 11.22 -1.21 2.88
C ARG A 306 12.24 -0.99 1.76
N TYR A 307 13.18 -1.92 1.59
CA TYR A 307 14.19 -1.81 0.55
C TYR A 307 13.59 -1.97 -0.86
N LEU A 308 12.72 -2.95 -1.08
CA LEU A 308 12.07 -3.15 -2.38
C LEU A 308 11.28 -1.90 -2.80
N ARG A 309 10.48 -1.33 -1.89
CA ARG A 309 9.74 -0.08 -2.15
C ARG A 309 10.65 1.12 -2.39
N TYR A 310 11.76 1.22 -1.65
CA TYR A 310 12.81 2.20 -1.91
C TYR A 310 13.43 2.02 -3.31
N MET A 311 13.47 0.79 -3.84
CA MET A 311 13.91 0.46 -5.20
C MET A 311 12.81 0.55 -6.27
N ASN A 312 11.65 1.15 -5.95
CA ASN A 312 10.47 1.22 -6.82
C ASN A 312 9.86 -0.14 -7.19
N ILE A 313 10.05 -1.15 -6.34
CA ILE A 313 9.46 -2.48 -6.51
C ILE A 313 8.26 -2.58 -5.56
N PRO A 314 7.04 -2.78 -6.08
CA PRO A 314 5.88 -3.05 -5.25
C PRO A 314 6.14 -4.24 -4.33
N ALA A 315 5.87 -4.12 -3.05
CA ALA A 315 6.10 -5.19 -2.09
C ALA A 315 5.14 -5.07 -0.92
N ASP A 316 4.82 -6.22 -0.32
CA ASP A 316 4.03 -6.34 0.90
C ASP A 316 4.69 -7.42 1.77
N MET A 317 5.05 -7.04 2.99
CA MET A 317 5.69 -7.88 3.99
C MET A 317 5.00 -9.24 4.14
N TYR A 318 3.68 -9.31 4.07
CA TYR A 318 2.98 -10.58 4.22
C TYR A 318 3.18 -11.51 3.04
N VAL A 319 3.21 -10.96 1.83
CA VAL A 319 3.52 -11.71 0.62
C VAL A 319 4.93 -12.27 0.66
N LEU A 320 5.87 -11.44 1.12
CA LEU A 320 7.26 -11.86 1.32
C LEU A 320 7.38 -12.92 2.42
N ALA A 321 6.63 -12.77 3.51
CA ALA A 321 6.61 -13.74 4.60
C ALA A 321 6.07 -15.10 4.15
N MET A 322 4.95 -15.11 3.42
CA MET A 322 4.33 -16.32 2.87
C MET A 322 5.26 -17.05 1.92
N ALA A 323 6.07 -16.32 1.14
CA ALA A 323 7.02 -16.92 0.20
C ALA A 323 8.16 -17.72 0.86
N GLY A 324 8.46 -17.50 2.16
CA GLY A 324 9.54 -18.20 2.87
C GLY A 324 9.13 -18.95 4.14
N GLN A 325 7.83 -19.21 4.36
CA GLN A 325 7.32 -19.96 5.51
C GLN A 325 7.10 -21.45 5.20
N THR A 326 8.16 -22.27 5.20
CA THR A 326 8.07 -23.68 4.77
C THR A 326 7.58 -24.69 5.84
N GLN A 327 7.20 -24.29 7.07
CA GLN A 327 6.71 -25.23 8.11
C GLN A 327 5.56 -24.69 9.00
N ILE A 328 4.74 -25.62 9.50
CA ILE A 328 3.64 -25.35 10.45
C ILE A 328 4.22 -25.30 11.87
N GLY A 329 3.90 -24.27 12.65
CA GLY A 329 4.41 -24.08 14.02
C GLY A 329 5.43 -22.96 14.23
N GLY A 330 5.69 -22.15 13.19
CA GLY A 330 6.71 -21.10 13.25
C GLY A 330 8.12 -21.63 12.99
N GLY A 331 8.98 -20.74 12.51
CA GLY A 331 10.28 -21.10 11.96
C GLY A 331 10.38 -20.60 10.53
N THR A 332 10.80 -19.35 10.40
CA THR A 332 11.22 -18.80 9.11
C THR A 332 12.65 -19.25 8.87
N SER A 333 12.91 -19.99 7.79
CA SER A 333 14.26 -20.07 7.26
C SER A 333 14.58 -18.71 6.65
N LEU A 334 15.46 -17.95 7.28
CA LEU A 334 16.01 -16.70 6.72
C LEU A 334 16.48 -16.93 5.27
N GLU A 335 17.03 -18.12 4.99
CA GLU A 335 17.49 -18.52 3.66
C GLU A 335 16.34 -18.69 2.66
N ASP A 336 15.20 -19.28 3.06
CA ASP A 336 14.03 -19.44 2.18
C ASP A 336 13.42 -18.09 1.81
N ILE A 337 13.26 -17.19 2.80
CA ILE A 337 12.79 -15.82 2.53
C ILE A 337 13.75 -15.10 1.59
N ILE A 338 15.06 -15.16 1.85
CA ILE A 338 16.07 -14.50 1.00
C ILE A 338 16.02 -15.06 -0.43
N SER A 339 15.89 -16.37 -0.60
CA SER A 339 15.81 -17.03 -1.91
C SER A 339 14.57 -16.59 -2.71
N ALA A 340 13.41 -16.50 -2.04
CA ALA A 340 12.19 -15.99 -2.67
C ALA A 340 12.34 -14.51 -3.09
N ILE A 341 12.96 -13.70 -2.23
CA ILE A 341 13.21 -12.27 -2.51
C ILE A 341 14.23 -12.09 -3.63
N GLU A 342 15.28 -12.91 -3.70
CA GLU A 342 16.25 -12.91 -4.78
C GLU A 342 15.56 -13.19 -6.13
N GLY A 343 14.70 -14.21 -6.18
CA GLY A 343 13.90 -14.52 -7.36
C GLY A 343 12.95 -13.37 -7.74
N TYR A 344 12.41 -12.65 -6.76
CA TYR A 344 11.55 -11.51 -7.01
C TYR A 344 12.30 -10.29 -7.55
N ALA A 345 13.37 -9.89 -6.87
CA ALA A 345 14.25 -8.80 -7.29
C ALA A 345 14.76 -9.06 -8.71
N SER A 346 15.19 -10.29 -9.01
CA SER A 346 15.64 -10.70 -10.34
C SER A 346 14.56 -10.55 -11.40
N SER A 347 13.30 -10.87 -11.07
CA SER A 347 12.16 -10.68 -12.00
C SER A 347 11.87 -9.20 -12.32
N GLN A 348 12.43 -8.29 -11.53
CA GLN A 348 12.39 -6.84 -11.71
C GLN A 348 13.73 -6.26 -12.18
N ASN A 349 14.62 -7.11 -12.73
CA ASN A 349 15.96 -6.75 -13.19
C ASN A 349 16.84 -6.12 -12.09
N ARG A 350 16.65 -6.53 -10.84
CA ARG A 350 17.51 -6.15 -9.71
C ARG A 350 18.29 -7.34 -9.19
N SER A 351 19.43 -7.07 -8.56
CA SER A 351 20.29 -8.11 -8.01
C SER A 351 20.34 -8.03 -6.49
N LEU A 352 19.86 -9.07 -5.80
CA LEU A 352 20.11 -9.22 -4.37
C LEU A 352 21.54 -9.74 -4.18
N ARG A 353 22.35 -9.01 -3.40
CA ARG A 353 23.72 -9.39 -3.08
C ARG A 353 23.87 -9.64 -1.60
N ARG A 354 24.50 -10.77 -1.25
CA ARG A 354 24.98 -11.05 0.11
C ARG A 354 26.46 -10.73 0.23
N LEU A 355 26.81 -9.86 1.17
CA LEU A 355 28.18 -9.58 1.57
C LEU A 355 28.47 -10.31 2.88
N ARG A 356 29.40 -11.28 2.84
CA ARG A 356 29.91 -11.97 4.04
C ARG A 356 31.13 -11.20 4.55
N THR A 357 30.88 -10.17 5.34
CA THR A 357 31.92 -9.24 5.81
C THR A 357 31.53 -8.64 7.14
N ASP A 358 32.54 -8.27 7.91
CA ASP A 358 32.41 -7.51 9.16
C ASP A 358 31.78 -6.14 8.92
N ILE A 359 31.17 -5.58 9.96
CA ILE A 359 30.63 -4.23 9.94
C ILE A 359 31.81 -3.26 10.03
N ARG A 360 32.16 -2.65 8.90
CA ARG A 360 33.29 -1.70 8.79
C ARG A 360 32.86 -0.42 8.10
N MET A 361 33.37 0.71 8.57
CA MET A 361 33.07 2.04 8.03
C MET A 361 33.28 2.13 6.52
N ARG A 362 34.40 1.57 6.01
CA ARG A 362 34.72 1.55 4.57
C ARG A 362 33.72 0.74 3.73
N THR A 363 33.20 -0.36 4.27
CA THR A 363 32.20 -1.18 3.56
C THR A 363 30.87 -0.44 3.50
N ILE A 364 30.47 0.18 4.61
CA ILE A 364 29.19 0.87 4.75
C ILE A 364 29.16 2.12 3.87
N SER A 365 30.13 3.03 4.05
CA SER A 365 30.24 4.27 3.25
C SER A 365 30.20 4.01 1.76
N ARG A 366 30.93 3.00 1.26
CA ARG A 366 30.90 2.61 -0.17
C ARG A 366 29.49 2.45 -0.74
N HIS A 367 28.56 1.88 0.01
CA HIS A 367 27.20 1.63 -0.47
C HIS A 367 26.26 2.80 -0.16
N ILE A 368 26.37 3.38 1.04
CA ILE A 368 25.59 4.56 1.42
C ILE A 368 25.83 5.74 0.47
N ASP A 369 27.08 5.98 0.07
CA ASP A 369 27.45 7.06 -0.86
C ASP A 369 26.89 6.85 -2.28
N ASN A 370 26.40 5.64 -2.59
CA ASN A 370 25.68 5.31 -3.82
C ASN A 370 24.15 5.27 -3.65
N GLY A 371 23.65 5.72 -2.49
CA GLY A 371 22.24 5.75 -2.16
C GLY A 371 21.65 4.36 -1.91
N LEU A 372 22.48 3.37 -1.60
CA LEU A 372 22.06 1.98 -1.37
C LEU A 372 22.09 1.68 0.14
N PRO A 373 20.93 1.55 0.81
CA PRO A 373 20.91 1.11 2.19
C PRO A 373 21.34 -0.36 2.29
N LEU A 374 21.63 -0.81 3.49
CA LEU A 374 22.13 -2.17 3.73
C LEU A 374 21.25 -2.88 4.73
N ILE A 375 20.76 -4.08 4.41
CA ILE A 375 20.09 -4.93 5.41
C ILE A 375 21.15 -5.64 6.22
N TRP A 376 21.13 -5.44 7.52
CA TRP A 376 22.08 -5.99 8.47
C TRP A 376 21.40 -7.06 9.33
N THR A 377 21.91 -8.29 9.28
CA THR A 377 21.46 -9.37 10.16
C THR A 377 22.29 -9.39 11.44
N MET A 378 21.62 -9.32 12.59
CA MET A 378 22.27 -9.04 13.88
C MET A 378 21.54 -9.71 15.06
N PHE A 379 22.13 -9.65 16.24
CA PHE A 379 21.54 -10.14 17.49
C PHE A 379 21.07 -8.94 18.34
N SER A 380 19.76 -8.67 18.32
CA SER A 380 19.13 -7.51 18.94
C SER A 380 18.88 -7.74 20.43
N SER A 381 19.96 -7.97 21.18
CA SER A 381 19.89 -8.25 22.61
C SER A 381 19.32 -7.05 23.39
N ARG A 382 18.87 -7.30 24.61
CA ARG A 382 18.41 -6.24 25.52
C ARG A 382 19.50 -5.18 25.74
N ASP A 383 20.73 -5.62 26.04
CA ASP A 383 21.88 -4.75 26.27
C ASP A 383 22.20 -3.88 25.05
N TYR A 384 22.13 -4.45 23.84
CA TYR A 384 22.28 -3.69 22.60
C TYR A 384 21.22 -2.60 22.49
N ASN A 385 19.94 -2.93 22.71
CA ASN A 385 18.86 -1.98 22.58
C ASN A 385 18.92 -0.87 23.63
N GLU A 386 19.20 -1.20 24.89
CA GLU A 386 19.39 -0.21 25.96
C GLU A 386 20.53 0.76 25.62
N PHE A 387 21.68 0.23 25.19
CA PHE A 387 22.84 1.04 24.78
C PHE A 387 22.51 1.97 23.60
N VAL A 388 21.97 1.43 22.50
CA VAL A 388 21.69 2.19 21.28
C VAL A 388 20.59 3.23 21.49
N ASN A 389 19.56 2.90 22.27
CA ASN A 389 18.48 3.84 22.57
C ASN A 389 18.99 5.02 23.42
N GLN A 390 19.72 4.74 24.50
CA GLN A 390 20.29 5.80 25.35
C GLN A 390 21.26 6.68 24.56
N ARG A 391 22.16 6.06 23.79
CA ARG A 391 23.09 6.76 22.92
C ARG A 391 22.40 7.68 21.94
N THR A 392 21.33 7.21 21.30
CA THR A 392 20.56 7.99 20.33
C THR A 392 19.91 9.21 20.99
N ILE A 393 19.44 9.08 22.23
CA ILE A 393 18.90 10.19 23.02
C ILE A 393 20.01 11.20 23.34
N ASP A 394 21.13 10.74 23.90
CA ASP A 394 22.28 11.58 24.25
C ASP A 394 22.79 12.37 23.03
N ARG A 395 22.89 11.69 21.88
CA ARG A 395 23.40 12.26 20.63
C ARG A 395 22.57 13.42 20.12
N ARG A 396 21.24 13.40 20.32
CA ARG A 396 20.34 14.50 19.88
C ARG A 396 20.63 15.81 20.60
N ASN A 397 21.17 15.75 21.82
CA ASN A 397 21.49 16.91 22.64
C ASN A 397 22.98 17.29 22.54
N ASN A 398 23.76 16.61 21.71
CA ASN A 398 25.18 16.87 21.55
C ASN A 398 25.46 18.03 20.58
N SER A 399 26.33 18.95 20.99
CA SER A 399 26.84 20.05 20.15
C SER A 399 28.35 19.98 19.90
N ASP A 400 29.10 19.21 20.69
CA ASP A 400 30.55 19.02 20.52
C ASP A 400 30.84 17.64 19.92
N TRP A 401 31.05 17.61 18.60
CA TRP A 401 31.29 16.37 17.86
C TRP A 401 32.70 15.80 18.04
N ASN A 402 33.67 16.62 18.46
CA ASN A 402 35.01 16.13 18.79
C ASN A 402 34.98 15.39 20.12
N ALA A 403 34.36 15.98 21.14
CA ALA A 403 34.14 15.32 22.43
C ALA A 403 33.28 14.05 22.27
N TRP A 404 32.28 14.07 21.39
CA TRP A 404 31.48 12.88 21.08
C TRP A 404 32.30 11.77 20.42
N ALA A 405 33.20 12.10 19.50
CA ALA A 405 34.11 11.13 18.90
C ALA A 405 35.07 10.53 19.94
N ASP A 406 35.58 11.33 20.87
CA ASP A 406 36.39 10.85 22.00
C ASP A 406 35.59 9.92 22.93
N ARG A 407 34.38 10.31 23.30
CA ARG A 407 33.45 9.48 24.08
C ARG A 407 33.21 8.15 23.38
N THR A 408 32.96 8.17 22.07
CA THR A 408 32.74 6.95 21.26
C THR A 408 33.93 6.01 21.35
N ARG A 409 35.16 6.52 21.15
CA ARG A 409 36.39 5.73 21.29
C ARG A 409 36.59 5.17 22.69
N GLN A 410 36.19 5.90 23.73
CA GLN A 410 36.28 5.42 25.10
C GLN A 410 35.26 4.31 25.37
N GLU A 411 34.01 4.49 24.94
CA GLU A 411 32.94 3.51 25.13
C GLU A 411 33.23 2.21 24.39
N THR A 412 33.79 2.24 23.17
CA THR A 412 34.14 0.99 22.47
C THR A 412 35.26 0.20 23.14
N ARG A 413 36.11 0.86 23.94
CA ARG A 413 37.13 0.20 24.77
C ARG A 413 36.59 -0.36 26.09
N GLN A 414 35.54 0.26 26.64
CA GLN A 414 35.03 -0.04 27.99
C GLN A 414 33.80 -0.95 27.97
N ILE A 415 32.98 -0.85 26.92
CA ILE A 415 31.71 -1.57 26.78
C ILE A 415 31.89 -2.65 25.71
N SER A 416 31.50 -3.87 26.04
CA SER A 416 31.43 -4.98 25.09
C SER A 416 30.01 -5.51 25.05
N LEU A 417 29.40 -5.50 23.86
CA LEU A 417 28.11 -6.11 23.60
C LEU A 417 28.31 -7.57 23.22
N ARG A 418 27.43 -8.43 23.73
CA ARG A 418 27.48 -9.87 23.47
C ARG A 418 26.37 -10.28 22.52
N LYS A 419 26.67 -11.29 21.69
CA LYS A 419 25.68 -11.96 20.86
C LYS A 419 24.76 -12.78 21.75
N ASP A 420 23.47 -12.48 21.69
CA ASP A 420 22.42 -13.35 22.21
C ASP A 420 21.80 -14.10 21.04
N MET A 421 22.13 -15.39 20.93
CA MET A 421 21.74 -16.23 19.78
C MET A 421 20.22 -16.41 19.65
N MET A 422 19.45 -16.10 20.71
CA MET A 422 17.99 -16.13 20.70
C MET A 422 17.35 -14.82 20.22
N SER A 423 18.15 -13.77 20.02
CA SER A 423 17.69 -12.43 19.63
C SER A 423 17.94 -12.11 18.15
N ALA A 424 17.94 -13.12 17.28
CA ALA A 424 18.19 -12.94 15.85
C ALA A 424 17.21 -11.92 15.23
N HIS A 425 17.75 -10.94 14.51
CA HIS A 425 17.00 -9.82 13.96
C HIS A 425 17.59 -9.33 12.64
N ALA A 426 16.80 -8.58 11.88
CA ALA A 426 17.25 -7.87 10.69
C ALA A 426 16.77 -6.42 10.76
N CYS A 427 17.68 -5.48 10.53
CA CYS A 427 17.38 -4.05 10.43
C CYS A 427 18.17 -3.44 9.26
N MET A 428 17.99 -2.13 8.99
CA MET A 428 18.71 -1.44 7.92
C MET A 428 19.82 -0.57 8.50
N ILE A 429 20.99 -0.54 7.86
CA ILE A 429 21.97 0.54 7.97
C ILE A 429 21.64 1.53 6.86
N ILE A 430 21.35 2.77 7.26
CA ILE A 430 20.87 3.83 6.36
C ILE A 430 21.82 5.03 6.31
N GLY A 431 22.94 4.96 7.02
CA GLY A 431 23.90 6.05 7.04
C GLY A 431 25.10 5.81 7.93
N TYR A 432 25.98 6.81 8.02
CA TYR A 432 27.18 6.78 8.84
C TYR A 432 27.64 8.18 9.25
N ASN A 433 28.55 8.23 10.22
CA ASN A 433 29.36 9.40 10.51
C ASN A 433 30.82 8.94 10.68
N ALA A 434 31.68 9.34 9.74
CA ALA A 434 33.08 8.91 9.72
C ALA A 434 33.90 9.52 10.86
N THR A 435 33.57 10.74 11.28
CA THR A 435 34.26 11.47 12.34
C THR A 435 34.04 10.82 13.70
N THR A 436 32.80 10.44 13.99
CA THR A 436 32.43 9.81 15.26
C THR A 436 32.62 8.29 15.26
N GLY A 437 32.77 7.68 14.08
CA GLY A 437 32.94 6.23 13.95
C GLY A 437 31.63 5.45 14.15
N GLU A 438 30.50 6.06 13.78
CA GLU A 438 29.16 5.52 14.03
C GLU A 438 28.40 5.23 12.75
N ILE A 439 27.41 4.34 12.85
CA ILE A 439 26.45 4.05 11.78
C ILE A 439 25.04 4.40 12.23
N ALA A 440 24.23 4.84 11.26
CA ALA A 440 22.81 5.08 11.44
C ALA A 440 22.03 3.83 11.05
N VAL A 441 21.22 3.33 11.98
CA VAL A 441 20.40 2.13 11.79
C VAL A 441 18.91 2.45 11.95
N SER A 442 18.09 1.70 11.22
CA SER A 442 16.65 1.88 11.14
C SER A 442 15.94 0.54 11.29
N ASP A 443 15.01 0.45 12.22
CA ASP A 443 14.29 -0.79 12.55
C ASP A 443 12.86 -0.79 12.00
N SER A 444 12.29 -1.98 11.81
CA SER A 444 10.89 -2.19 11.39
C SER A 444 9.90 -2.16 12.55
N TRP A 445 10.26 -1.56 13.69
CA TRP A 445 9.40 -1.42 14.87
C TRP A 445 8.60 -0.11 14.89
N GLY A 446 8.57 0.60 13.76
CA GLY A 446 7.80 1.83 13.58
C GLY A 446 8.62 3.13 13.77
N PRO A 447 7.94 4.29 13.73
CA PRO A 447 8.59 5.60 13.59
C PRO A 447 9.63 5.94 14.67
N SER A 448 9.42 5.50 15.92
CA SER A 448 10.37 5.74 17.02
C SER A 448 11.74 5.07 16.81
N PHE A 449 11.83 4.10 15.90
CA PHE A 449 13.05 3.35 15.57
C PHE A 449 13.57 3.66 14.17
N GLU A 450 13.05 4.71 13.52
CA GLU A 450 13.44 5.10 12.16
C GLU A 450 14.92 5.49 12.07
N LEU A 451 15.49 6.10 13.11
CA LEU A 451 16.89 6.50 13.16
C LEU A 451 17.47 6.30 14.57
N ARG A 452 18.44 5.39 14.66
CA ARG A 452 19.27 5.14 15.84
C ARG A 452 20.75 5.13 15.47
N TRP A 453 21.62 5.41 16.42
CA TRP A 453 23.07 5.48 16.20
C TRP A 453 23.81 4.43 17.02
N VAL A 454 24.80 3.79 16.42
CA VAL A 454 25.65 2.79 17.07
C VAL A 454 27.09 2.90 16.57
N PRO A 455 28.12 2.79 17.43
CA PRO A 455 29.51 2.72 16.99
C PRO A 455 29.73 1.49 16.11
N VAL A 456 30.55 1.63 15.06
CA VAL A 456 30.84 0.53 14.12
C VAL A 456 31.37 -0.72 14.83
N GLU A 457 32.24 -0.55 15.83
CA GLU A 457 32.82 -1.65 16.60
C GLU A 457 31.76 -2.43 17.40
N HIS A 458 30.79 -1.73 18.00
CA HIS A 458 29.69 -2.38 18.74
C HIS A 458 28.70 -3.06 17.80
N ALA A 459 28.44 -2.47 16.64
CA ALA A 459 27.62 -3.12 15.62
C ALA A 459 28.28 -4.43 15.13
N ASP A 460 29.59 -4.43 14.91
CA ASP A 460 30.31 -5.64 14.51
C ASP A 460 30.22 -6.77 15.57
N GLN A 461 30.34 -6.41 16.85
CA GLN A 461 30.24 -7.36 17.97
C GLN A 461 28.91 -8.13 17.99
N VAL A 462 27.81 -7.51 17.60
CA VAL A 462 26.47 -8.13 17.58
C VAL A 462 26.04 -8.60 16.19
N SER A 463 26.92 -8.52 15.19
CA SER A 463 26.62 -8.91 13.81
C SER A 463 26.54 -10.43 13.65
N GLN A 464 25.64 -10.89 12.78
CA GLN A 464 25.63 -12.28 12.30
C GLN A 464 26.64 -12.51 11.16
N GLY A 465 27.36 -11.47 10.71
CA GLY A 465 28.40 -11.56 9.67
C GLY A 465 27.84 -11.59 8.25
N SER A 466 26.61 -11.11 8.04
CA SER A 466 26.00 -10.97 6.71
C SER A 466 25.30 -9.63 6.58
N ILE A 467 25.55 -8.99 5.43
CA ILE A 467 24.85 -7.80 4.97
C ILE A 467 24.21 -8.13 3.63
N TYR A 468 23.00 -7.65 3.39
CA TYR A 468 22.31 -7.80 2.11
C TYR A 468 22.05 -6.44 1.50
N LEU A 469 22.16 -6.36 0.18
CA LEU A 469 21.74 -5.17 -0.57
C LEU A 469 21.09 -5.54 -1.89
N ILE A 470 20.17 -4.69 -2.34
CA ILE A 470 19.56 -4.78 -3.67
C ILE A 470 20.26 -3.74 -4.53
N ASP A 471 21.00 -4.21 -5.53
CA ASP A 471 21.71 -3.38 -6.50
C ASP A 471 20.85 -3.13 -7.74
N TYR A 472 21.27 -2.15 -8.53
CA TYR A 472 20.59 -1.68 -9.73
C TYR A 472 20.52 -2.71 -10.84
#